data_AF-A0A3C2AGH2-F1
#
_entry.id   AF-A0A3C2AGH2-F1
#
_cell.length_a   1.000
_cell.length_b   1.000
_cell.length_c   1.000
_cell.angle_alpha   90.00
_cell.angle_beta   90.00
_cell.angle_gamma   90.00
#
_symmetry.space_group_name_H-M   'P 1'
#
loop_
_entity.id
_entity.type
_entity.pdbx_description
1 polymer ?
#
loop_
_entity_poly.entity_id
_entity_poly.type
_entity_poly.pdbx_seq_one_letter_code
_entity_poly.pdbx_strand_id
1 'polypeptide(L)'
;MAEKKKMAPRDNGAPDYKKYLHPMMAKNYGKWKYHENLRPGVNMYVAESGDRLYVVRAGSTRTMSVDTVRKVCDIADKYCQGHLR
;
A
#
# COMPACT_ATOMS: atom_id res chain seq x y z
N MET A 1 35.31 -26.87 -14.42
CA MET A 1 34.08 -27.23 -13.69
C MET A 1 33.14 -26.04 -13.79
N ALA A 2 32.01 -26.16 -14.50
CA ALA A 2 31.10 -25.05 -14.73
C ALA A 2 30.34 -24.69 -13.44
N GLU A 3 30.32 -23.41 -13.10
CA GLU A 3 29.63 -22.86 -11.93
C GLU A 3 28.12 -23.11 -12.05
N LYS A 4 27.53 -23.81 -11.07
CA LYS A 4 26.09 -24.10 -11.07
C LYS A 4 25.32 -22.80 -10.85
N LYS A 5 24.62 -22.34 -11.89
CA LYS A 5 23.71 -21.18 -11.85
C LYS A 5 22.68 -21.39 -10.73
N LYS A 6 22.66 -20.48 -9.75
CA LYS A 6 21.72 -20.52 -8.62
C LYS A 6 20.29 -20.42 -9.17
N MET A 7 19.53 -21.51 -9.07
CA MET A 7 18.13 -21.57 -9.52
C MET A 7 17.28 -20.60 -8.69
N ALA A 8 16.30 -19.95 -9.30
CA ALA A 8 15.35 -19.13 -8.56
C ALA A 8 14.64 -19.99 -7.47
N PRO A 9 14.47 -19.47 -6.25
CA PRO A 9 13.81 -20.20 -5.18
C PRO A 9 12.38 -20.59 -5.59
N ARG A 10 12.03 -21.86 -5.33
CA ARG A 10 10.68 -22.40 -5.54
C ARG A 10 9.92 -22.35 -4.21
N ASP A 11 8.59 -22.32 -4.27
CA ASP A 11 7.70 -22.31 -3.10
C ASP A 11 7.86 -21.08 -2.17
N ASN A 12 8.29 -19.95 -2.73
CA ASN A 12 8.56 -18.72 -1.97
C ASN A 12 7.32 -17.86 -1.67
N GLY A 13 6.15 -18.23 -2.19
CA GLY A 13 4.88 -17.54 -1.92
C GLY A 13 4.87 -16.05 -2.30
N ALA A 14 3.83 -15.35 -1.88
CA ALA A 14 3.79 -13.89 -1.98
C ALA A 14 4.67 -13.25 -0.89
N PRO A 15 5.27 -12.08 -1.15
CA PRO A 15 5.93 -11.30 -0.12
C PRO A 15 4.98 -10.99 1.05
N ASP A 16 5.52 -10.96 2.28
CA ASP A 16 4.75 -10.55 3.46
C ASP A 16 4.26 -9.10 3.32
N TYR A 17 2.94 -8.92 3.30
CA TYR A 17 2.29 -7.62 3.13
C TYR A 17 2.65 -6.63 4.24
N LYS A 18 2.99 -7.12 5.45
CA LYS A 18 3.31 -6.27 6.59
C LYS A 18 4.50 -5.34 6.32
N LYS A 19 5.40 -5.76 5.43
CA LYS A 19 6.57 -4.98 5.00
C LYS A 19 6.21 -3.76 4.14
N TYR A 20 5.02 -3.76 3.55
CA TYR A 20 4.54 -2.73 2.62
C TYR A 20 3.35 -1.93 3.21
N LEU A 21 3.04 -2.12 4.49
CA LEU A 21 2.04 -1.32 5.17
C LEU A 21 2.61 0.06 5.51
N HIS A 22 1.81 1.09 5.29
CA HIS A 22 2.13 2.44 5.78
C HIS A 22 2.41 2.38 7.29
N PRO A 23 3.46 3.06 7.82
CA PRO A 23 3.87 2.92 9.22
C PRO A 23 2.74 3.16 10.23
N MET A 24 1.90 4.14 9.98
CA MET A 24 0.72 4.43 10.83
C MET A 24 -0.37 3.35 10.76
N MET A 25 -0.52 2.68 9.60
CA MET A 25 -1.43 1.53 9.48
C MET A 25 -0.86 0.31 10.22
N ALA A 26 0.46 0.09 10.15
CA ALA A 26 1.13 -0.99 10.89
C ALA A 26 1.04 -0.77 12.42
N LYS A 27 1.27 0.47 12.88
CA LYS A 27 1.14 0.86 14.30
C LYS A 27 -0.26 0.57 14.86
N ASN A 28 -1.29 0.85 14.06
CA ASN A 28 -2.70 0.73 14.47
C ASN A 28 -3.38 -0.51 13.89
N TYR A 29 -2.61 -1.53 13.48
CA TYR A 29 -3.16 -2.72 12.83
C TYR A 29 -4.14 -3.44 13.76
N GLY A 30 -5.39 -3.59 13.31
CA GLY A 30 -6.47 -4.19 14.09
C GLY A 30 -7.05 -3.30 15.21
N LYS A 31 -6.58 -2.05 15.37
CA LYS A 31 -6.98 -1.13 16.44
C LYS A 31 -7.71 0.10 15.88
N TRP A 32 -8.71 -0.14 15.05
CA TRP A 32 -9.50 0.91 14.40
C TRP A 32 -10.84 1.08 15.11
N LYS A 33 -11.14 2.31 15.51
CA LYS A 33 -12.35 2.64 16.26
C LYS A 33 -13.56 2.81 15.34
N TYR A 34 -13.40 3.61 14.29
CA TYR A 34 -14.45 3.85 13.30
C TYR A 34 -13.86 4.43 12.00
N HIS A 35 -14.70 4.49 10.97
CA HIS A 35 -14.41 5.17 9.72
C HIS A 35 -15.53 6.15 9.38
N GLU A 36 -15.19 7.19 8.62
CA GLU A 36 -16.12 8.22 8.18
C GLU A 36 -15.88 8.53 6.70
N ASN A 37 -16.95 8.61 5.93
CA ASN A 37 -16.89 9.04 4.52
C ASN A 37 -17.03 10.56 4.49
N LEU A 38 -15.92 11.27 4.30
CA LEU A 38 -15.90 12.74 4.33
C LEU A 38 -16.45 13.36 3.04
N ARG A 39 -16.14 12.72 1.90
CA ARG A 39 -16.59 13.11 0.56
C ARG A 39 -16.43 11.94 -0.41
N PRO A 40 -17.03 11.98 -1.61
CA PRO A 40 -16.82 10.93 -2.61
C PRO A 40 -15.34 10.66 -2.85
N GLY A 41 -14.94 9.39 -2.67
CA GLY A 41 -13.55 8.96 -2.82
C GLY A 41 -12.62 9.25 -1.64
N VAL A 42 -13.05 9.91 -0.57
CA VAL A 42 -12.19 10.18 0.60
C VAL A 42 -12.80 9.64 1.89
N ASN A 43 -12.10 8.69 2.49
CA ASN A 43 -12.49 8.04 3.73
C ASN A 43 -11.45 8.37 4.81
N MET A 44 -11.91 8.64 6.03
CA MET A 44 -11.06 8.81 7.20
C MET A 44 -11.25 7.62 8.14
N TYR A 45 -10.15 7.05 8.62
CA TYR A 45 -10.12 6.00 9.63
C TYR A 45 -9.51 6.56 10.91
N VAL A 46 -10.18 6.36 12.04
CA VAL A 46 -9.70 6.81 13.34
C VAL A 46 -9.31 5.59 14.15
N ALA A 47 -8.04 5.54 14.57
CA ALA A 47 -7.52 4.50 15.43
C ALA A 47 -7.95 4.72 16.89
N GLU A 48 -7.89 3.68 17.71
CA GLU A 48 -8.10 3.79 19.16
C GLU A 48 -7.07 4.72 19.82
N SER A 49 -5.87 4.83 19.24
CA SER A 49 -4.82 5.77 19.64
C SER A 49 -5.16 7.24 19.37
N GLY A 50 -6.21 7.52 18.59
CA GLY A 50 -6.55 8.86 18.09
C GLY A 50 -5.87 9.23 16.77
N ASP A 51 -4.95 8.39 16.26
CA ASP A 51 -4.34 8.58 14.94
C ASP A 51 -5.42 8.56 13.84
N ARG A 52 -5.29 9.43 12.84
CA ARG A 52 -6.23 9.55 11.72
C ARG A 52 -5.57 9.24 10.40
N LEU A 53 -6.12 8.28 9.66
CA LEU A 53 -5.68 7.89 8.33
C LEU A 53 -6.70 8.29 7.28
N TYR A 54 -6.24 9.06 6.30
CA TYR A 54 -7.05 9.47 5.16
C TYR A 54 -6.71 8.59 3.95
N VAL A 55 -7.72 7.94 3.40
CA VAL A 55 -7.61 7.10 2.20
C VAL A 55 -8.35 7.80 1.07
N VAL A 56 -7.61 8.18 0.04
CA VAL A 56 -8.15 8.75 -1.20
C VAL A 56 -8.19 7.65 -2.25
N ARG A 57 -9.38 7.38 -2.77
CA ARG A 57 -9.66 6.39 -3.82
C ARG A 57 -9.80 7.11 -5.16
N ALA A 58 -9.07 6.61 -6.15
CA ALA A 58 -9.16 7.05 -7.54
C ALA A 58 -9.46 5.85 -8.44
N GLY A 59 -10.26 6.06 -9.48
CA GLY A 59 -10.52 5.03 -10.49
C GLY A 59 -9.29 4.82 -11.38
N SER A 60 -9.03 3.58 -11.77
CA SER A 60 -8.00 3.23 -12.75
C SER A 60 -8.58 2.36 -13.85
N THR A 61 -7.99 2.44 -15.05
CA THR A 61 -8.23 1.44 -16.09
C THR A 61 -7.54 0.18 -15.62
N ARG A 62 -8.29 -0.87 -15.25
CA ARG A 62 -7.76 -2.13 -14.69
C ARG A 62 -6.48 -2.63 -15.38
N THR A 63 -6.41 -2.47 -16.71
CA THR A 63 -5.18 -2.64 -17.49
C THR A 63 -4.41 -1.31 -17.55
N MET A 64 -3.18 -1.29 -17.02
CA MET A 64 -2.32 -0.10 -16.98
C MET A 64 -0.98 -0.38 -17.65
N SER A 65 -0.40 0.63 -18.31
CA SER A 65 1.00 0.57 -18.74
C SER A 65 1.94 0.78 -17.55
N VAL A 66 3.19 0.34 -17.69
CA VAL A 66 4.24 0.54 -16.68
C VAL A 66 4.45 2.03 -16.38
N ASP A 67 4.33 2.89 -17.39
CA ASP A 67 4.51 4.34 -17.22
C ASP A 67 3.40 4.96 -16.36
N THR A 68 2.16 4.48 -16.50
CA THR A 68 1.07 4.94 -15.63
C THR A 68 1.27 4.45 -14.20
N VAL A 69 1.76 3.22 -14.00
CA VAL A 69 2.10 2.70 -12.66
C VAL A 69 3.19 3.54 -12.01
N ARG A 70 4.27 3.89 -12.74
CA ARG A 70 5.34 4.75 -12.22
C ARG A 70 4.83 6.13 -11.81
N LYS A 71 3.94 6.74 -12.60
CA LYS A 71 3.30 8.01 -12.23
C LYS A 71 2.50 7.90 -10.92
N VAL A 72 1.82 6.78 -10.69
CA VAL A 72 1.11 6.53 -9.42
C VAL A 72 2.10 6.36 -8.26
N CYS A 73 3.22 5.69 -8.47
CA CYS A 73 4.32 5.61 -7.50
C CYS A 73 4.86 7.00 -7.16
N ASP A 74 5.12 7.87 -8.14
CA ASP A 74 5.59 9.25 -7.91
C ASP A 74 4.60 10.06 -7.05
N ILE A 75 3.29 9.86 -7.26
CA ILE A 75 2.24 10.48 -6.43
C ILE A 75 2.30 9.94 -5.01
N ALA A 76 2.47 8.62 -4.85
CA ALA A 76 2.56 7.99 -3.53
C ALA A 76 3.82 8.42 -2.77
N ASP A 77 4.96 8.59 -3.43
CA ASP A 77 6.18 9.12 -2.82
C ASP A 77 5.98 10.54 -2.31
N LYS A 78 5.29 11.38 -3.10
CA LYS A 78 5.06 12.79 -2.75
C LYS A 78 4.04 12.99 -1.62
N TYR A 79 2.97 12.20 -1.58
CA TYR A 79 1.83 12.46 -0.67
C TYR A 79 1.55 11.35 0.34
N CYS A 80 2.02 10.13 0.08
CA CYS A 80 1.66 8.93 0.85
C CYS A 80 2.89 8.20 1.42
N GLN A 81 4.05 8.88 1.51
CA GLN A 81 5.29 8.32 2.04
C GLN A 81 5.72 7.03 1.31
N GLY A 82 5.41 6.92 0.02
CA GLY A 82 5.71 5.76 -0.82
C GLY A 82 4.77 4.56 -0.66
N HIS A 83 3.61 4.73 -0.03
CA HIS A 83 2.65 3.63 0.19
C HIS A 83 1.33 3.86 -0.56
N LEU A 84 0.82 2.83 -1.23
CA LEU A 84 -0.47 2.83 -1.94
C LEU A 84 -1.10 1.42 -1.96
N ARG A 85 -2.39 1.33 -2.28
CA ARG A 85 -3.15 0.07 -2.42
C ARG A 85 -4.32 0.19 -3.39
#